data_AF-F4H953-F1
#
_entry.id   AF-F4H953-F1
#
_cell.length_a   1.000
_cell.length_b   1.000
_cell.length_c   1.000
_cell.angle_alpha   90.00
_cell.angle_beta   90.00
_cell.angle_gamma   90.00
#
_symmetry.space_group_name_H-M   'P 1'
#
loop_
_entity.id
_entity.type
_entity.pdbx_description
1 polymer ?
#
loop_
_entity_poly.entity_id
_entity_poly.type
_entity_poly.pdbx_seq_one_letter_code
_entity_poly.pdbx_strand_id
1 'polypeptide(L)' 'MTKVAKCKICKQPYIKRNSLQKVCSVECAIKLSKEQARKKREKLDKQARLESKKRLSALKEENKTKGQLIKDVVVH' A
#
# COMPACT_ATOMS: atom_id res chain seq x y z
N MET A 1 20.35 3.58 -32.60
CA MET A 1 19.73 4.74 -31.92
C MET A 1 20.00 4.66 -30.42
N THR A 2 20.82 5.56 -29.88
CA THR A 2 21.12 5.61 -28.44
C THR A 2 19.86 6.06 -27.69
N LYS A 3 19.23 5.16 -26.92
CA LYS A 3 18.02 5.48 -26.16
C LYS A 3 18.38 6.33 -24.95
N VAL A 4 18.39 7.65 -25.13
CA VAL A 4 18.47 8.63 -24.05
C VAL A 4 17.19 8.55 -23.22
N ALA A 5 17.31 8.44 -21.90
CA ALA A 5 16.20 8.43 -20.98
C ALA A 5 16.40 9.40 -19.84
N LYS A 6 15.30 9.77 -19.17
CA LYS A 6 15.32 10.69 -18.02
C LYS A 6 15.34 9.90 -16.72
N CYS A 7 16.26 10.23 -15.81
CA CYS A 7 16.37 9.56 -14.51
C CYS A 7 15.12 9.82 -13.66
N LYS A 8 14.55 8.79 -13.03
CA LYS A 8 13.34 8.97 -12.19
C LYS A 8 13.57 9.84 -10.96
N ILE A 9 14.80 9.89 -10.45
CA ILE A 9 15.18 10.63 -9.23
C ILE A 9 15.67 12.05 -9.58
N CYS A 10 16.86 12.18 -10.16
CA CYS A 10 17.47 13.49 -10.41
C CYS A 10 17.01 14.17 -11.71
N LYS A 11 16.15 13.51 -12.50
CA LYS A 11 15.62 14.04 -13.77
C LYS A 11 16.67 14.35 -14.85
N GLN A 12 17.94 14.02 -14.63
CA GLN A 12 19.00 14.16 -15.63
C GLN A 12 18.84 13.15 -16.77
N PRO A 13 19.18 13.51 -18.02
CA PRO A 13 19.24 12.58 -19.13
C PRO A 13 20.42 11.60 -18.95
N TYR A 14 20.23 10.35 -19.36
CA TYR A 14 21.27 9.32 -19.32
C TYR A 14 21.06 8.28 -20.42
N ILE A 15 22.13 7.58 -20.79
CA ILE A 15 22.05 6.47 -21.74
C ILE A 15 21.67 5.20 -21.00
N LYS A 16 20.54 4.59 -21.36
CA LYS A 16 20.14 3.30 -20.79
C LYS A 16 21.04 2.19 -21.33
N ARG A 17 21.56 1.35 -20.42
CA ARG A 17 22.23 0.09 -20.77
C ARG A 17 21.25 -1.06 -20.96
N ASN A 18 20.10 -1.01 -20.27
CA ASN A 18 19.01 -1.99 -20.40
C ASN A 18 17.65 -1.27 -20.34
N SER A 19 16.63 -1.83 -20.99
CA SER A 19 15.23 -1.41 -20.92
C SER A 19 14.71 -1.23 -19.48
N LEU A 20 15.10 -2.14 -18.56
CA LEU A 20 14.67 -2.12 -17.15
C LEU A 20 15.32 -1.01 -16.31
N GLN A 21 16.40 -0.39 -16.80
CA GLN A 21 17.09 0.68 -16.08
C GLN A 21 16.16 1.90 -15.95
N LYS A 22 15.93 2.35 -14.71
CA LYS A 22 15.04 3.47 -14.37
C LYS A 22 15.79 4.72 -13.92
N VAL A 23 17.08 4.60 -13.64
CA VAL A 23 17.91 5.63 -13.01
C VAL A 23 19.29 5.68 -13.65
N CYS A 24 19.93 6.84 -13.55
CA CYS A 24 21.24 7.09 -14.16
C CYS A 24 22.41 6.52 -13.36
N SER A 25 22.27 6.33 -12.05
CA SER A 25 23.37 5.96 -11.14
C SER A 25 22.91 5.09 -9.97
N VAL A 26 23.87 4.46 -9.29
CA VAL A 26 23.63 3.60 -8.11
C VAL A 26 22.99 4.41 -6.96
N GLU A 27 23.45 5.63 -6.71
CA GLU A 27 22.82 6.50 -5.71
C GLU A 27 21.34 6.79 -6.00
N CYS A 28 21.01 7.06 -7.27
CA CYS A 28 19.61 7.21 -7.68
C CYS A 28 18.85 5.89 -7.54
N ALA A 29 19.49 4.74 -7.74
CA ALA A 29 18.86 3.44 -7.50
C ALA A 29 18.52 3.26 -6.02
N ILE A 30 19.44 3.56 -5.11
CA ILE A 30 19.23 3.48 -3.66
C ILE A 30 18.08 4.40 -3.22
N LYS A 31 18.07 5.66 -3.70
CA LYS A 31 16.98 6.61 -3.43
C LYS A 31 15.63 6.09 -3.94
N LEU A 32 15.59 5.53 -5.15
CA LEU A 32 14.38 4.94 -5.72
C LEU A 32 13.89 3.75 -4.90
N SER A 33 14.78 2.85 -4.49
CA SER A 33 14.45 1.68 -3.67
C SER A 33 13.88 2.08 -2.31
N LYS A 34 14.47 3.08 -1.65
CA LYS A 34 13.95 3.63 -0.38
C LYS A 34 12.54 4.20 -0.54
N GLU A 35 12.29 4.97 -1.59
CA GLU A 35 10.96 5.52 -1.87
C GLU A 35 9.92 4.41 -2.15
N GLN A 36 10.30 3.39 -2.94
CA GLN A 36 9.43 2.26 -3.23
C GLN A 36 9.10 1.46 -1.97
N ALA A 37 10.08 1.24 -1.09
CA ALA A 37 9.86 0.58 0.20
C ALA A 37 8.89 1.36 1.09
N ARG A 38 9.05 2.70 1.17
CA ARG A 38 8.12 3.56 1.91
C ARG A 38 6.70 3.45 1.37
N LYS A 39 6.51 3.63 0.06
CA LYS A 39 5.21 3.52 -0.61
C LYS A 39 4.57 2.13 -0.40
N LYS A 40 5.37 1.06 -0.40
CA LYS A 40 4.86 -0.30 -0.13
C LYS A 40 4.36 -0.42 1.31
N ARG A 41 5.11 0.10 2.29
CA ARG A 41 4.69 0.10 3.71
C ARG A 41 3.40 0.90 3.92
N GLU A 42 3.30 2.09 3.34
CA GLU A 42 2.09 2.93 3.42
C GLU A 42 0.86 2.23 2.83
N LYS A 43 1.01 1.52 1.70
CA LYS A 43 -0.09 0.73 1.12
C LYS A 43 -0.53 -0.42 2.02
N LEU A 44 0.41 -1.15 2.61
CA LEU A 44 0.12 -2.26 3.51
C LEU A 44 -0.58 -1.77 4.79
N ASP A 45 -0.12 -0.67 5.38
CA ASP A 45 -0.76 -0.05 6.54
C ASP A 45 -2.21 0.38 6.21
N LYS A 46 -2.40 1.06 5.09
CA LYS A 46 -3.75 1.45 4.63
C LYS A 46 -4.66 0.23 4.44
N GLN A 47 -4.14 -0.84 3.84
CA GLN A 47 -4.90 -2.07 3.64
C GLN A 47 -5.27 -2.72 4.98
N ALA A 48 -4.34 -2.83 5.92
CA ALA A 48 -4.58 -3.37 7.25
C ALA A 48 -5.64 -2.56 8.03
N ARG A 49 -5.60 -1.22 7.96
CA ARG A 49 -6.63 -0.38 8.59
C ARG A 49 -8.01 -0.61 7.99
N LEU A 50 -8.10 -0.73 6.66
CA LEU A 50 -9.38 -0.99 5.99
C LEU A 50 -9.94 -2.36 6.36
N GLU A 51 -9.10 -3.39 6.42
CA GLU A 51 -9.50 -4.73 6.82
C GLU A 51 -9.94 -4.77 8.29
N SER A 52 -9.17 -4.15 9.19
CA SER A 52 -9.54 -4.04 10.60
C SER A 52 -10.85 -3.30 10.79
N LYS A 53 -11.09 -2.23 10.02
CA LYS A 53 -12.37 -1.48 10.09
C LYS A 53 -13.53 -2.35 9.64
N LYS A 54 -13.38 -3.09 8.52
CA LYS A 54 -14.40 -4.02 8.01
C LYS A 54 -14.72 -5.13 9.01
N ARG A 55 -13.68 -5.73 9.60
CA ARG A 55 -13.84 -6.78 10.62
C ARG A 55 -14.57 -6.25 11.85
N LEU A 56 -14.20 -5.06 12.33
CA LEU A 56 -14.86 -4.45 13.48
C LEU A 56 -16.33 -4.12 13.20
N SER A 57 -16.66 -3.60 12.01
CA SER A 57 -18.05 -3.35 11.64
C SER A 57 -18.88 -4.64 11.58
N ALA A 58 -18.33 -5.72 11.01
CA ALA A 58 -19.02 -7.01 10.96
C ALA A 58 -19.30 -7.54 12.38
N LEU A 59 -18.28 -7.53 13.25
CA LEU A 59 -18.44 -7.96 14.65
C LEU A 59 -19.46 -7.11 15.42
N LYS A 60 -19.53 -5.80 15.16
CA LYS A 60 -20.54 -4.93 15.78
C LYS A 60 -21.95 -5.29 15.34
N GLU A 61 -22.13 -5.58 14.06
CA GLU A 61 -23.43 -6.00 13.51
C GLU A 61 -23.85 -7.36 14.08
N GLU A 62 -22.95 -8.34 14.09
CA GLU A 62 -23.18 -9.65 14.70
C GLU A 62 -23.57 -9.54 16.18
N ASN A 63 -22.85 -8.73 16.96
CA ASN A 63 -23.15 -8.52 18.38
C ASN A 63 -24.49 -7.81 18.60
N LYS A 64 -24.87 -6.88 17.72
CA LYS A 64 -26.19 -6.23 17.78
C LYS A 64 -27.31 -7.26 17.57
N THR A 65 -27.17 -8.13 16.56
CA THR A 65 -28.13 -9.20 16.28
C THR A 65 -28.24 -10.17 17.45
N LYS A 66 -27.11 -10.63 17.99
CA LYS A 66 -27.08 -11.52 19.17
C LYS A 66 -27.71 -10.86 20.41
N GLY A 67 -27.41 -9.59 20.66
CA GLY A 67 -28.01 -8.85 21.77
C GLY A 67 -29.53 -8.69 21.64
N GLN A 68 -30.05 -8.56 20.41
CA GLN A 68 -31.48 -8.50 20.17
C GLN A 68 -32.15 -9.86 20.41
N LEU A 69 -31.55 -10.95 19.95
CA LEU A 69 -32.00 -12.32 20.24
C LEU A 69 -32.04 -12.62 21.76
N ILE A 70 -31.01 -12.22 22.50
CA ILE A 70 -30.97 -12.42 23.97
C ILE A 70 -32.10 -11.62 24.65
N LYS A 71 -32.35 -10.39 24.23
CA LYS A 71 -33.46 -9.59 24.77
C LYS A 71 -34.81 -10.24 24.51
N ASP A 72 -35.02 -10.80 23.32
CA ASP A 72 -36.26 -11.49 22.97
C ASP A 72 -36.50 -12.74 23.84
N VAL A 73 -35.44 -13.50 24.13
CA VAL A 73 -35.48 -14.73 24.94
C VAL A 73 -35.62 -14.45 26.44
N VAL A 74 -35.08 -13.34 26.95
CA VAL A 74 -35.11 -13.01 28.40
C VAL A 74 -36.38 -12.25 28.81
N VAL A 75 -37.15 -11.73 27.85
CA VAL A 75 -38.38 -10.94 28.09
C VAL A 75 -39.66 -11.80 27.98
N HIS A 76 -39.56 -13.08 27.61
CA HIS A 76 -40.64 -14.08 27.72
C HIS A 76 -40.34 -15.09 28.83
#